data_AF-A0A6G4WBM9-F1
#
_entry.id   AF-A0A6G4WBM9-F1
#
_cell.length_a   1.000
_cell.length_b   1.000
_cell.length_c   1.000
_cell.angle_alpha   90.00
_cell.angle_beta   90.00
_cell.angle_gamma   90.00
#
_symmetry.space_group_name_H-M   'P 1'
#
loop_
_entity.id
_entity.type
_entity.pdbx_description
1 polymer ?
#
loop_
_entity_poly.entity_id
_entity_poly.type
_entity_poly.pdbx_seq_one_letter_code
_entity_poly.pdbx_strand_id
1 'polypeptide(L)'
;MRIKTKIEGRDAVMRRLRQLVPEAEKELAKAQLEGAQELAERIRPRAPVGEPGGGQYAASIKGERIAGREVAKPRKGAKGQTKDPNATGIFASPLWHLLEFGTAERFHKSGKSVGAGPAIPHIFPTYRAFRKRLRRMMAGAVSKAVRRVRNK
;
A
#
# COMPACT_ATOMS: atom_id res chain seq x y z
N MET A 1 20.57 23.61 -22.66
CA MET A 1 20.28 22.19 -22.95
C MET A 1 18.92 21.83 -22.35
N ARG A 2 17.88 21.58 -23.16
CA ARG A 2 16.53 21.23 -22.66
C ARG A 2 16.47 19.71 -22.56
N ILE A 3 16.55 19.15 -21.34
CA ILE A 3 16.44 17.70 -21.14
C ILE A 3 15.05 17.26 -21.63
N LYS A 4 15.01 16.57 -22.78
CA LYS A 4 13.77 15.96 -23.29
C LYS A 4 13.52 14.67 -22.52
N THR A 5 12.78 14.76 -21.42
CA THR A 5 12.38 13.59 -20.64
C THR A 5 11.22 12.89 -21.34
N LYS A 6 11.44 11.66 -21.81
CA LYS A 6 10.36 10.81 -22.33
C LYS A 6 9.60 10.20 -21.16
N ILE A 7 8.33 10.56 -20.98
CA ILE A 7 7.46 9.92 -19.99
C ILE A 7 7.04 8.57 -20.57
N GLU A 8 7.73 7.51 -20.14
CA GLU A 8 7.35 6.15 -20.49
C GLU A 8 6.41 5.59 -19.44
N GLY A 9 5.36 4.89 -19.90
CA GLY A 9 4.48 4.14 -19.03
C GLY A 9 5.26 3.05 -18.29
N ARG A 10 4.77 2.67 -17.10
CA ARG A 10 5.39 1.65 -16.26
C ARG A 10 5.73 0.37 -17.03
N ASP A 11 4.83 -0.10 -17.88
CA ASP A 11 5.01 -1.35 -18.63
C ASP A 11 6.22 -1.27 -19.59
N ALA A 12 6.43 -0.12 -20.23
CA ALA A 12 7.59 0.10 -21.09
C ALA A 12 8.90 0.13 -20.29
N VAL A 13 8.88 0.77 -19.11
CA VAL A 13 10.03 0.80 -18.19
C VAL A 13 10.36 -0.60 -17.68
N MET A 14 9.36 -1.36 -17.24
CA MET A 14 9.55 -2.73 -16.76
C MET A 14 10.03 -3.66 -17.87
N ARG A 15 9.51 -3.52 -19.09
CA ARG A 15 9.99 -4.30 -20.25
C ARG A 15 11.47 -4.06 -20.53
N ARG A 16 11.93 -2.80 -20.48
CA ARG A 16 13.36 -2.48 -20.63
C ARG A 16 14.19 -3.00 -19.46
N LEU A 17 13.68 -2.87 -18.23
CA LEU A 17 14.35 -3.41 -17.06
C LEU A 17 14.54 -4.92 -17.18
N ARG A 18 13.53 -5.66 -17.68
CA ARG A 18 13.62 -7.11 -17.94
C ARG A 18 14.68 -7.45 -18.98
N GLN A 19 14.81 -6.63 -20.04
CA GLN A 19 15.82 -6.83 -21.08
C GLN A 19 17.24 -6.64 -20.56
N LEU A 20 17.45 -5.72 -19.61
CA LEU A 20 18.77 -5.38 -19.08
C LEU A 20 19.15 -6.20 -17.84
N VAL A 21 18.19 -6.41 -16.93
CA VAL A 21 18.38 -7.07 -15.63
C VAL A 21 17.13 -7.89 -15.29
N PRO A 22 17.01 -9.13 -15.80
CA PRO A 22 15.84 -9.97 -15.56
C PRO A 22 15.56 -10.22 -14.06
N GLU A 23 16.60 -10.25 -13.24
CA GLU A 23 16.49 -10.45 -11.79
C GLU A 23 16.00 -9.21 -11.03
N ALA A 24 16.10 -8.01 -11.62
CA ALA A 24 15.74 -6.76 -10.93
C ALA A 24 14.25 -6.70 -10.61
N GLU A 25 13.40 -7.29 -11.45
CA GLU A 25 11.97 -7.34 -11.18
C GLU A 25 11.63 -8.22 -9.96
N LYS A 26 12.31 -9.36 -9.81
CA LYS A 26 12.12 -10.26 -8.66
C LYS A 26 12.56 -9.58 -7.36
N GLU A 27 13.74 -8.94 -7.37
CA GLU A 27 14.27 -8.19 -6.22
C GLU A 27 13.39 -6.98 -5.88
N LEU A 28 12.89 -6.26 -6.89
CA LEU A 28 11.95 -5.16 -6.69
C LEU A 28 10.63 -5.65 -6.08
N ALA A 29 10.07 -6.75 -6.59
CA ALA A 29 8.82 -7.34 -6.09
C ALA A 29 8.97 -7.83 -4.64
N LYS A 30 10.14 -8.35 -4.27
CA LYS A 30 10.47 -8.71 -2.90
C LYS A 30 10.53 -7.47 -2.00
N ALA A 31 11.26 -6.43 -2.41
CA ALA A 31 11.36 -5.18 -1.65
C ALA A 31 10.00 -4.46 -1.52
N GLN A 32 9.12 -4.57 -2.51
CA GLN A 32 7.74 -4.06 -2.45
C GLN A 32 6.92 -4.78 -1.37
N LEU A 33 7.01 -6.11 -1.31
CA LEU A 33 6.31 -6.92 -0.31
C LEU A 33 6.83 -6.64 1.09
N GLU A 34 8.15 -6.69 1.29
CA GLU A 34 8.79 -6.39 2.58
C GLU A 34 8.46 -4.97 3.05
N GLY A 35 8.50 -3.98 2.14
CA GLY A 35 8.14 -2.61 2.46
C GLY A 35 6.68 -2.46 2.87
N ALA A 36 5.76 -3.19 2.25
CA ALA A 36 4.34 -3.18 2.64
C ALA A 36 4.12 -3.88 3.99
N GLN A 37 4.79 -5.01 4.24
CA GLN A 37 4.73 -5.71 5.52
C GLN A 37 5.27 -4.82 6.65
N GLU A 38 6.43 -4.20 6.46
CA GLU A 38 7.02 -3.29 7.45
C GLU A 38 6.11 -2.07 7.70
N LEU A 39 5.50 -1.53 6.65
CA LEU A 39 4.55 -0.42 6.81
C LEU A 39 3.32 -0.88 7.61
N ALA A 40 2.77 -2.06 7.34
CA ALA A 40 1.64 -2.60 8.10
C ALA A 40 2.00 -2.77 9.58
N GLU A 41 3.17 -3.34 9.88
CA GLU A 41 3.69 -3.49 11.24
C GLU A 41 3.86 -2.16 11.97
N ARG A 42 4.24 -1.09 11.26
CA ARG A 42 4.33 0.26 11.84
C ARG A 42 2.97 0.90 12.08
N ILE A 43 1.96 0.57 11.27
CA ILE A 43 0.60 1.10 11.40
C ILE A 43 -0.14 0.40 12.56
N ARG A 44 -0.02 -0.92 12.69
CA ARG A 44 -0.70 -1.73 13.73
C ARG A 44 -0.67 -1.14 15.14
N PRO A 45 0.49 -0.79 15.74
CA PRO A 45 0.54 -0.27 17.10
C PRO A 45 -0.03 1.15 17.24
N ARG A 46 -0.23 1.86 16.12
CA ARG A 46 -0.86 3.19 16.09
C ARG A 46 -2.37 3.11 15.83
N ALA A 47 -2.86 1.94 15.44
CA ALA A 47 -4.28 1.73 15.21
C ALA A 47 -5.03 1.69 16.56
N PRO A 48 -6.26 2.23 16.60
CA PRO A 48 -7.07 2.18 17.80
C PRO A 48 -7.40 0.73 18.18
N VAL A 49 -7.20 0.39 19.45
CA VAL A 49 -7.41 -0.96 20.01
C VAL A 49 -8.71 -1.05 20.84
N GLY A 50 -9.14 0.08 21.42
CA GLY A 50 -10.44 0.23 22.10
C GLY A 50 -11.54 0.73 21.17
N GLU A 51 -12.74 1.00 21.70
CA GLU A 51 -13.76 1.72 20.93
C GLU A 51 -13.23 3.09 20.46
N PRO A 52 -13.53 3.53 19.22
CA PRO A 52 -14.41 2.91 18.21
C PRO A 52 -13.68 1.92 17.27
N GLY A 53 -12.40 1.63 17.51
CA GLY A 53 -11.58 0.77 16.66
C GLY A 53 -11.89 -0.72 16.79
N GLY A 54 -12.21 -1.20 18.00
CA GLY A 54 -12.39 -2.62 18.29
C GLY A 54 -11.07 -3.40 18.14
N GLY A 55 -10.69 -4.21 19.12
CA GLY A 55 -9.37 -4.87 19.14
C GLY A 55 -9.01 -5.69 17.88
N GLN A 56 -10.01 -6.06 17.07
CA GLN A 56 -9.84 -6.79 15.81
C GLN A 56 -9.39 -5.91 14.63
N TYR A 57 -9.58 -4.58 14.69
CA TYR A 57 -9.21 -3.67 13.60
C TYR A 57 -7.71 -3.64 13.36
N ALA A 58 -6.91 -3.45 14.42
CA ALA A 58 -5.45 -3.44 14.32
C ALA A 58 -4.93 -4.75 13.69
N ALA A 59 -5.50 -5.90 14.07
CA ALA A 59 -5.16 -7.21 13.51
C ALA A 59 -5.51 -7.36 12.02
N SER A 60 -6.50 -6.61 11.53
CA SER A 60 -6.90 -6.61 10.11
C SER A 60 -5.88 -5.94 9.17
N ILE A 61 -4.95 -5.15 9.72
CA ILE A 61 -3.99 -4.38 8.93
C ILE A 61 -2.88 -5.29 8.44
N LYS A 62 -2.77 -5.50 7.12
CA LYS A 62 -1.79 -6.40 6.49
C LYS A 62 -1.21 -5.78 5.23
N GLY A 63 0.08 -6.03 5.00
CA GLY A 63 0.78 -5.69 3.76
C GLY A 63 0.90 -6.92 2.88
N GLU A 64 0.19 -6.95 1.76
CA GLU A 64 0.06 -8.15 0.91
C GLU A 64 0.06 -7.78 -0.58
N ARG A 65 0.29 -8.79 -1.44
CA ARG A 65 0.14 -8.64 -2.89
C ARG A 65 -1.34 -8.59 -3.25
N ILE A 66 -1.68 -7.74 -4.22
CA ILE A 66 -3.07 -7.64 -4.72
C ILE A 66 -3.49 -8.95 -5.40
N ALA A 67 -2.58 -9.58 -6.15
CA ALA A 67 -2.87 -10.78 -6.95
C ALA A 67 -3.12 -12.05 -6.11
N GLY A 68 -2.57 -12.13 -4.89
CA GLY A 68 -2.68 -13.32 -4.02
C GLY A 68 -3.81 -13.23 -2.98
N ARG A 69 -4.64 -12.18 -3.05
CA ARG A 69 -5.66 -11.93 -2.03
C ARG A 69 -7.00 -12.55 -2.44
N GLU A 70 -7.51 -13.45 -1.61
CA GLU A 70 -8.91 -13.88 -1.69
C GLU A 70 -9.83 -12.74 -1.26
N VAL A 71 -10.46 -12.08 -2.23
CA VAL A 71 -11.45 -11.03 -1.95
C VAL A 71 -12.80 -11.71 -1.79
N ALA A 72 -13.31 -11.78 -0.55
CA ALA A 72 -14.58 -12.45 -0.22
C ALA A 72 -15.78 -12.02 -1.10
N LYS A 73 -15.76 -10.80 -1.65
CA LYS A 73 -16.68 -10.33 -2.69
C LYS A 73 -15.94 -9.42 -3.68
N PRO A 74 -15.58 -9.87 -4.88
CA PRO A 74 -15.07 -8.96 -5.90
C PRO A 74 -16.14 -7.90 -6.18
N ARG A 75 -15.81 -6.62 -5.97
CA ARG A 75 -16.72 -5.51 -6.30
C ARG A 75 -17.08 -5.60 -7.78
N LYS A 76 -18.36 -5.45 -8.17
CA LYS A 76 -18.76 -5.34 -9.59
C LYS A 76 -17.92 -4.24 -10.25
N GLY A 77 -17.15 -4.59 -11.28
CA GLY A 77 -16.24 -3.67 -12.00
C GLY A 77 -14.78 -3.69 -11.51
N ALA A 78 -14.48 -4.27 -10.34
CA ALA A 78 -13.12 -4.62 -9.97
C ALA A 78 -12.76 -5.92 -10.70
N LYS A 79 -12.25 -5.81 -11.93
CA LYS A 79 -11.48 -6.91 -12.52
C LYS A 79 -10.37 -7.19 -11.51
N GLY A 80 -10.45 -8.31 -10.80
CA GLY A 80 -9.54 -8.71 -9.71
C GLY A 80 -8.08 -8.92 -10.14
N GLN A 81 -7.71 -8.38 -11.30
CA GLN A 81 -6.41 -8.48 -11.93
C GLN A 81 -5.89 -7.05 -12.10
N THR A 82 -5.01 -6.67 -11.18
CA THR A 82 -4.07 -5.57 -11.41
C THR A 82 -3.27 -5.87 -12.68
N LYS A 83 -3.05 -4.85 -13.53
CA LYS A 83 -2.16 -4.98 -14.70
C LYS A 83 -0.71 -5.30 -14.28
N ASP A 84 -0.37 -5.00 -13.04
CA ASP A 84 0.92 -5.30 -12.42
C ASP A 84 0.80 -6.49 -11.45
N PRO A 85 1.35 -7.67 -11.78
CA PRO A 85 1.27 -8.86 -10.93
C PRO A 85 2.03 -8.70 -9.60
N ASN A 86 2.98 -7.77 -9.53
CA ASN A 86 3.78 -7.49 -8.34
C ASN A 86 3.18 -6.37 -7.47
N ALA A 87 2.02 -5.83 -7.86
CA ALA A 87 1.39 -4.75 -7.11
C ALA A 87 1.08 -5.18 -5.68
N THR A 88 1.59 -4.39 -4.74
CA THR A 88 1.52 -4.66 -3.30
C THR A 88 0.88 -3.46 -2.62
N GLY A 89 0.01 -3.71 -1.65
CA GLY A 89 -0.71 -2.67 -0.92
C GLY A 89 -0.89 -2.97 0.56
N ILE A 90 -1.37 -1.96 1.30
CA ILE A 90 -1.84 -2.13 2.68
C ILE A 90 -3.35 -2.34 2.63
N PHE A 91 -3.82 -3.36 3.32
CA PHE A 91 -5.22 -3.70 3.46
C PHE A 91 -5.63 -3.65 4.93
N ALA A 92 -6.85 -3.22 5.17
CA ALA A 92 -7.46 -3.14 6.49
C ALA A 92 -8.97 -3.36 6.36
N SER A 93 -9.64 -3.62 7.48
CA SER A 93 -11.11 -3.63 7.57
C SER A 93 -11.73 -2.36 6.99
N PRO A 94 -12.92 -2.41 6.36
CA PRO A 94 -13.56 -1.24 5.76
C PRO A 94 -13.74 -0.06 6.74
N LEU A 95 -13.68 -0.28 8.05
CA LEU A 95 -13.69 0.76 9.08
C LEU A 95 -12.49 1.73 8.99
N TRP A 96 -11.39 1.35 8.33
CA TRP A 96 -10.15 2.12 8.31
C TRP A 96 -10.36 3.59 7.91
N HIS A 97 -11.20 3.85 6.90
CA HIS A 97 -11.42 5.20 6.39
C HIS A 97 -12.23 6.07 7.37
N LEU A 98 -13.19 5.46 8.08
CA LEU A 98 -13.98 6.15 9.10
C LEU A 98 -13.10 6.50 10.30
N LEU A 99 -12.19 5.60 10.68
CA LEU A 99 -11.24 5.83 11.78
C LEU A 99 -10.19 6.87 11.37
N GLU A 100 -9.68 6.82 10.15
CA GLU A 100 -8.63 7.73 9.68
C GLU A 100 -9.13 9.19 9.56
N PHE A 101 -10.35 9.39 9.07
CA PHE A 101 -10.88 10.72 8.76
C PHE A 101 -11.97 11.20 9.73
N GLY A 102 -12.44 10.32 10.62
CA GLY A 102 -13.63 10.58 11.42
C GLY A 102 -14.90 10.50 10.58
N THR A 103 -16.03 10.82 11.21
CA THR A 103 -17.33 10.87 10.54
C THR A 103 -18.06 12.14 10.91
N ALA A 104 -18.81 12.69 9.95
CA ALA A 104 -19.77 13.75 10.24
C ALA A 104 -20.89 13.24 11.17
N GLU A 105 -21.66 14.16 11.73
CA GLU A 105 -22.83 13.82 12.53
C GLU A 105 -23.81 12.99 11.70
N ARG A 106 -24.20 11.83 12.24
CA ARG A 106 -25.14 10.91 11.59
C ARG A 106 -26.49 11.01 12.26
N PHE A 107 -27.56 10.92 11.48
CA PHE A 107 -28.93 10.94 11.98
C PHE A 107 -29.64 9.63 11.63
N HIS A 108 -30.42 9.13 12.58
CA HIS A 108 -31.38 8.06 12.30
C HIS A 108 -32.51 8.59 11.40
N LYS A 109 -33.25 7.70 10.74
CA LYS A 109 -34.42 8.11 9.92
C LYS A 109 -35.49 8.88 10.71
N SER A 110 -35.51 8.70 12.04
CA SER A 110 -36.38 9.43 12.97
C SER A 110 -35.87 10.83 13.34
N GLY A 111 -34.76 11.30 12.76
CA GLY A 111 -34.14 12.60 13.06
C GLY A 111 -33.25 12.62 14.31
N LYS A 112 -33.18 11.52 15.08
CA LYS A 112 -32.31 11.43 16.26
C LYS A 112 -30.83 11.35 15.87
N SER A 113 -30.00 12.20 16.44
CA SER A 113 -28.55 12.15 16.25
C SER A 113 -27.95 10.86 16.84
N VAL A 114 -27.07 10.23 16.07
CA VAL A 114 -26.25 9.06 16.42
C VAL A 114 -24.80 9.49 16.67
N GLY A 115 -24.54 10.80 16.71
CA GLY A 115 -23.25 11.39 16.98
C GLY A 115 -22.25 11.37 15.82
N ALA A 116 -21.14 12.06 16.04
CA ALA A 116 -19.97 12.10 15.18
C ALA A 116 -18.82 11.30 15.81
N GLY A 117 -18.11 10.52 15.00
CA GLY A 117 -16.90 9.82 15.43
C GLY A 117 -15.64 10.68 15.21
N PRO A 118 -14.74 10.80 16.20
CA PRO A 118 -13.52 11.59 16.05
C PRO A 118 -12.57 10.94 15.03
N ALA A 119 -11.74 11.77 14.39
CA ALA A 119 -10.67 11.31 13.51
C ALA A 119 -9.48 10.80 14.33
N ILE A 120 -9.03 9.59 14.04
CA ILE A 120 -7.89 8.91 14.66
C ILE A 120 -6.90 8.52 13.54
N PRO A 121 -6.12 9.49 13.01
CA PRO A 121 -5.26 9.26 11.85
C PRO A 121 -4.04 8.41 12.23
N HIS A 122 -3.85 7.29 11.55
CA HIS A 122 -2.82 6.31 11.87
C HIS A 122 -2.20 5.64 10.62
N ILE A 123 -2.91 5.59 9.49
CA ILE A 123 -2.38 5.04 8.23
C ILE A 123 -1.57 6.07 7.48
N PHE A 124 -2.17 7.21 7.10
CA PHE A 124 -1.49 8.19 6.26
C PHE A 124 -0.36 8.94 6.95
N PRO A 125 -0.45 9.33 8.23
CA PRO A 125 0.69 9.89 8.96
C PRO A 125 1.88 8.92 8.95
N THR A 126 1.64 7.64 9.23
CA THR A 126 2.67 6.59 9.24
C THR A 126 3.27 6.38 7.86
N TYR A 127 2.43 6.31 6.81
CA TYR A 127 2.89 6.24 5.44
C TYR A 127 3.76 7.44 5.05
N ARG A 128 3.32 8.66 5.37
CA ARG A 128 4.05 9.90 5.05
C ARG A 128 5.44 9.91 5.69
N ALA A 129 5.52 9.52 6.97
CA ALA A 129 6.80 9.40 7.68
C ALA A 129 7.70 8.30 7.05
N PHE A 130 7.12 7.17 6.68
CA PHE A 130 7.86 6.02 6.15
C PHE A 130 8.18 6.10 4.64
N ARG A 131 7.51 6.99 3.89
CA ARG A 131 7.58 7.11 2.43
C ARG A 131 9.00 7.27 1.90
N LYS A 132 9.88 7.97 2.62
CA LYS A 132 11.28 8.15 2.22
C LYS A 132 12.06 6.83 2.31
N ARG A 133 11.82 6.04 3.35
CA ARG A 133 12.46 4.74 3.55
C ARG A 133 11.99 3.72 2.52
N LEU A 134 10.67 3.63 2.27
CA LEU A 134 10.12 2.78 1.19
C LEU A 134 10.79 3.01 -0.16
N ARG A 135 10.89 4.29 -0.56
CA ARG A 135 11.54 4.66 -1.84
C ARG A 135 13.00 4.22 -1.89
N ARG A 136 13.74 4.37 -0.78
CA ARG A 136 15.13 3.93 -0.67
C ARG A 136 15.28 2.41 -0.74
N MET A 137 14.38 1.64 -0.11
CA MET A 137 14.38 0.18 -0.17
C MET A 137 14.21 -0.30 -1.62
N MET A 138 13.22 0.25 -2.34
CA MET A 138 12.99 -0.08 -3.75
C MET A 138 14.19 0.30 -4.63
N ALA A 139 14.72 1.52 -4.48
CA ALA A 139 15.89 1.98 -5.23
C ALA A 139 17.15 1.14 -4.94
N GLY A 140 17.32 0.72 -3.67
CA GLY A 140 18.40 -0.16 -3.24
C GLY A 140 18.32 -1.55 -3.88
N ALA A 141 17.12 -2.13 -3.95
CA ALA A 141 16.90 -3.43 -4.59
C ALA A 141 17.27 -3.40 -6.08
N VAL A 142 16.81 -2.37 -6.81
CA VAL A 142 17.16 -2.16 -8.22
C VAL A 142 18.67 -1.93 -8.37
N SER A 143 19.26 -1.06 -7.56
CA SER A 143 20.70 -0.75 -7.63
C SER A 143 21.57 -1.99 -7.36
N LYS A 144 21.16 -2.84 -6.40
CA LYS A 144 21.86 -4.09 -6.10
C LYS A 144 21.77 -5.07 -7.27
N ALA A 145 20.61 -5.21 -7.90
CA ALA A 145 20.44 -6.04 -9.07
C ALA A 145 21.29 -5.56 -10.26
N VAL A 146 21.31 -4.24 -10.52
CA VAL A 146 22.14 -3.65 -11.58
C VAL A 146 23.64 -3.88 -11.32
N ARG A 147 24.11 -3.69 -10.08
CA ARG A 147 25.52 -3.94 -9.73
C ARG A 147 25.93 -5.40 -9.92
N ARG A 148 25.04 -6.35 -9.61
CA ARG A 148 25.31 -7.78 -9.84
C ARG A 148 25.51 -8.09 -11.33
N VAL A 149 24.72 -7.49 -12.21
CA VAL A 149 24.88 -7.67 -13.65
C VAL A 149 26.15 -7.00 -14.16
N ARG A 150 26.47 -5.79 -13.69
CA ARG A 150 27.67 -5.06 -14.12
C ARG A 150 28.98 -5.73 -13.69
N ASN A 151 28.97 -6.43 -12.56
CA ASN A 151 30.15 -7.10 -12.00
C ASN A 151 30.25 -8.59 -12.43
N LYS A 152 29.32 -9.06 -13.27
CA LYS A 152 29.45 -10.30 -14.05
C LYS A 152 30.12 -9.96 -15.37
#